data_AF-S6TEG5-F1
#
_entry.id   AF-S6TEG5-F1
#
_cell.length_a   1.000
_cell.length_b   1.000
_cell.length_c   1.000
_cell.angle_alpha   90.00
_cell.angle_beta   90.00
_cell.angle_gamma   90.00
#
_symmetry.space_group_name_H-M   'P 1'
#
loop_
_entity.id
_entity.type
_entity.pdbx_description
1 polymer ?
#
loop_
_entity_poly.entity_id
_entity_poly.type
_entity_poly.pdbx_seq_one_letter_code
_entity_poly.pdbx_strand_id
1 'polypeptide(L)'
;WLARPVEVQGSRPLAFEHGRSIGSNLINWPQEQIIKCLVQYHPDDEPMLRLEQEAQIKALYDASKVSGHELLLEIIPPKDHPSTHPDVMLRALKRLYNLGIYPAWWKIEAQSTEVWQQLDELIQQRDPYCRGVVLLGLNAPVEELAAGFAQARNSRVCKGFAVGRTIFREPSRAWMAGEIDDATLVSQVQSTFSGLIESWRESRA
;
A
#
# COMPACT_ATOMS: atom_id res chain seq x y z
N TRP A 1 -3.91 -6.83 12.90
CA TRP A 1 -3.16 -5.60 12.60
C TRP A 1 -4.14 -4.46 12.50
N LEU A 2 -3.90 -3.35 13.18
CA LEU A 2 -4.67 -2.11 13.02
C LEU A 2 -3.74 -1.09 12.39
N ALA A 3 -3.99 -0.74 11.12
CA ALA A 3 -3.18 0.22 10.40
C ALA A 3 -3.87 1.59 10.42
N ARG A 4 -3.18 2.64 10.86
CA ARG A 4 -3.70 4.00 10.96
C ARG A 4 -2.95 4.93 9.99
N PRO A 5 -3.65 5.67 9.10
CA PRO A 5 -3.01 6.58 8.17
C PRO A 5 -2.37 7.77 8.90
N VAL A 6 -1.31 8.33 8.30
CA VAL A 6 -0.67 9.57 8.78
C VAL A 6 -0.62 10.65 7.70
N GLU A 7 -0.79 10.29 6.44
CA GLU A 7 -0.73 11.19 5.30
C GLU A 7 -1.98 12.06 5.19
N VAL A 8 -1.81 13.32 4.76
CA VAL A 8 -2.92 14.12 4.24
C VAL A 8 -3.35 13.50 2.91
N GLN A 9 -4.64 13.20 2.79
CA GLN A 9 -5.20 12.56 1.59
C GLN A 9 -4.88 13.38 0.32
N GLY A 10 -4.26 12.72 -0.66
CA GLY A 10 -3.94 13.32 -1.96
C GLY A 10 -2.77 14.31 -1.94
N SER A 11 -2.04 14.44 -0.83
CA SER A 11 -0.87 15.34 -0.76
C SER A 11 0.27 14.90 -1.70
N ARG A 12 0.80 15.88 -2.43
CA ARG A 12 1.95 15.76 -3.34
C ARG A 12 2.60 17.15 -3.48
N PRO A 13 3.71 17.47 -2.78
CA PRO A 13 4.53 16.57 -1.95
C PRO A 13 3.79 15.99 -0.73
N LEU A 14 4.29 14.88 -0.19
CA LEU A 14 3.75 14.24 1.02
C LEU A 14 3.65 15.23 2.17
N ALA A 15 2.47 15.30 2.77
CA ALA A 15 2.21 16.01 4.00
C ALA A 15 1.56 15.07 5.02
N PHE A 16 1.71 15.36 6.31
CA PHE A 16 1.11 14.57 7.40
C PHE A 16 -0.01 15.34 8.09
N GLU A 17 -1.07 14.65 8.51
CA GLU A 17 -2.29 15.27 9.08
C GLU A 17 -1.99 16.14 10.32
N HIS A 18 -0.97 15.78 11.09
CA HIS A 18 -0.56 16.50 12.30
C HIS A 18 0.69 17.37 12.08
N GLY A 19 0.98 17.71 10.82
CA GLY A 19 2.13 18.51 10.42
C GLY A 19 3.46 17.76 10.49
N ARG A 20 4.57 18.51 10.35
CA ARG A 20 5.92 17.95 10.21
C ARG A 20 6.48 17.30 11.49
N SER A 21 5.86 17.53 12.64
CA SER A 21 6.26 16.92 13.93
C SER A 21 5.59 15.54 14.12
N ILE A 22 5.71 14.66 13.14
CA ILE A 22 5.01 13.36 13.18
C ILE A 22 5.48 12.47 14.35
N GLY A 23 6.77 12.54 14.70
CA GLY A 23 7.34 11.73 15.79
C GLY A 23 6.70 11.98 17.16
N SER A 24 6.38 13.24 17.50
CA SER A 24 5.71 13.55 18.77
C SER A 24 4.28 13.00 18.83
N ASN A 25 3.63 12.83 17.67
CA ASN A 25 2.31 12.22 17.61
C ASN A 25 2.41 10.69 17.81
N LEU A 26 3.35 10.06 17.11
CA LEU A 26 3.54 8.60 17.11
C LEU A 26 3.92 8.02 18.48
N ILE A 27 4.66 8.74 19.31
CA ILE A 27 5.04 8.27 20.67
C ILE A 27 3.81 7.99 21.55
N ASN A 28 2.69 8.66 21.28
CA ASN A 28 1.45 8.50 22.05
C ASN A 28 0.50 7.45 21.45
N TRP A 29 0.88 6.77 20.37
CA TRP A 29 0.06 5.73 19.77
C TRP A 29 0.15 4.43 20.57
N PRO A 30 -0.93 3.62 20.60
CA PRO A 30 -0.85 2.26 21.11
C PRO A 30 0.13 1.42 20.25
N GLN A 31 1.01 0.66 20.90
CA GLN A 31 2.11 -0.06 20.26
C GLN A 31 1.65 -1.06 19.20
N GLU A 32 0.44 -1.60 19.33
CA GLU A 32 -0.17 -2.53 18.40
C GLU A 32 -0.63 -1.90 17.08
N GLN A 33 -0.62 -0.56 16.98
CA GLN A 33 -0.97 0.14 15.75
C GLN A 33 0.21 0.17 14.77
N ILE A 34 -0.10 0.01 13.50
CA ILE A 34 0.85 0.11 12.39
C ILE A 34 0.66 1.47 11.73
N ILE A 35 1.76 2.18 11.50
CA ILE A 35 1.74 3.42 10.73
C ILE A 35 1.48 3.05 9.28
N LYS A 36 0.43 3.60 8.69
CA LYS A 36 0.20 3.51 7.25
C LYS A 36 0.50 4.86 6.64
N CYS A 37 1.30 4.89 5.58
CA CYS A 37 1.55 6.11 4.83
C CYS A 37 1.42 5.84 3.34
N LEU A 38 0.47 6.50 2.67
CA LEU A 38 0.38 6.50 1.21
C LEU A 38 1.20 7.64 0.64
N VAL A 39 2.03 7.32 -0.34
CA VAL A 39 2.81 8.30 -1.07
C VAL A 39 2.58 8.11 -2.56
N GLN A 40 2.12 9.18 -3.20
CA GLN A 40 2.21 9.25 -4.66
C GLN A 40 3.67 9.49 -5.01
N TYR A 41 4.39 8.47 -5.49
CA TYR A 41 5.84 8.54 -5.66
C TYR A 41 6.27 7.92 -6.98
N HIS A 42 7.10 8.63 -7.72
CA HIS A 42 7.74 8.12 -8.93
C HIS A 42 9.26 8.39 -8.87
N PRO A 43 10.13 7.39 -9.17
CA PRO A 43 11.59 7.57 -9.12
C PRO A 43 12.12 8.57 -10.16
N ASP A 44 11.35 8.81 -11.22
CA ASP A 44 11.62 9.81 -12.28
C ASP A 44 10.85 11.12 -12.10
N ASP A 45 10.25 11.35 -10.92
CA ASP A 45 9.66 12.65 -10.61
C ASP A 45 10.68 13.78 -10.76
N GLU A 46 10.18 15.00 -11.02
CA GLU A 46 10.99 16.21 -11.03
C GLU A 46 11.88 16.26 -9.77
N PRO A 47 13.19 16.54 -9.92
CA PRO A 47 14.15 16.37 -8.83
C PRO A 47 13.75 16.98 -7.49
N MET A 48 13.22 18.20 -7.46
CA MET A 48 12.83 18.85 -6.21
C MET A 48 11.62 18.18 -5.57
N LEU A 49 10.59 17.83 -6.35
CA LEU A 49 9.45 17.04 -5.86
C LEU A 49 9.90 15.69 -5.29
N ARG A 50 10.75 14.97 -6.03
CA ARG A 50 11.26 13.66 -5.62
C ARG A 50 12.05 13.75 -4.31
N LEU A 51 12.93 14.74 -4.18
CA LEU A 51 13.73 14.95 -2.99
C LEU A 51 12.86 15.31 -1.77
N GLU A 52 11.84 16.16 -1.93
CA GLU A 52 10.91 16.47 -0.85
C GLU A 52 10.13 15.21 -0.42
N GLN A 53 9.63 14.41 -1.36
CA GLN A 53 8.96 13.14 -1.06
C GLN A 53 9.86 12.21 -0.25
N GLU A 54 11.11 12.03 -0.69
CA GLU A 54 12.09 11.15 -0.05
C GLU A 54 12.47 11.64 1.35
N ALA A 55 12.61 12.95 1.53
CA ALA A 55 12.88 13.55 2.83
C ALA A 55 11.73 13.30 3.82
N GLN A 56 10.48 13.46 3.38
CA GLN A 56 9.30 13.20 4.23
C GLN A 56 9.15 11.71 4.57
N ILE A 57 9.36 10.81 3.59
CA ILE A 57 9.35 9.36 3.85
C ILE A 57 10.45 8.99 4.86
N LYS A 58 11.66 9.53 4.69
CA LYS A 58 12.79 9.27 5.59
C LYS A 58 12.49 9.75 7.02
N ALA A 59 11.93 10.96 7.16
CA ALA A 59 11.54 11.50 8.44
C ALA A 59 10.48 10.63 9.14
N LEU A 60 9.49 10.13 8.39
CA LEU A 60 8.48 9.21 8.94
C LEU A 60 9.10 7.88 9.38
N TYR A 61 9.99 7.30 8.56
CA TYR A 61 10.67 6.06 8.89
C TYR A 61 11.58 6.20 10.12
N ASP A 62 12.27 7.33 10.27
CA ASP A 62 13.05 7.59 11.48
C ASP A 62 12.15 7.74 12.72
N ALA A 63 11.00 8.41 12.57
CA ALA A 63 10.00 8.53 13.63
C ALA A 63 9.35 7.18 14.02
N SER A 64 9.14 6.27 13.06
CA SER A 64 8.61 4.93 13.34
C SER A 64 9.58 4.11 14.17
N LYS A 65 10.88 4.21 13.89
CA LYS A 65 11.93 3.55 14.71
C LYS A 65 11.97 4.09 16.13
N VAL A 66 11.88 5.42 16.31
CA VAL A 66 11.90 6.05 17.65
C VAL A 66 10.68 5.64 18.47
N SER A 67 9.51 5.59 17.84
CA SER A 67 8.25 5.20 18.50
C SER A 67 8.06 3.67 18.61
N GLY A 68 8.89 2.87 17.94
CA GLY A 68 8.82 1.40 17.92
C GLY A 68 7.66 0.83 17.09
N HIS A 69 6.96 1.65 16.31
CA HIS A 69 5.84 1.19 15.49
C HIS A 69 6.34 0.61 14.16
N GLU A 70 5.66 -0.45 13.69
CA GLU A 70 5.84 -0.92 12.32
C GLU A 70 5.31 0.12 11.32
N LEU A 71 5.98 0.22 10.16
CA LEU A 71 5.59 1.07 9.05
C LEU A 71 5.11 0.22 7.87
N LEU A 72 3.88 0.48 7.42
CA LEU A 72 3.31 0.09 6.13
C LEU A 72 3.42 1.26 5.16
N LEU A 73 4.38 1.18 4.24
CA LEU A 73 4.56 2.21 3.22
C LEU A 73 3.82 1.81 1.94
N GLU A 74 2.82 2.61 1.58
CA GLU A 74 1.98 2.43 0.39
C GLU A 74 2.50 3.34 -0.73
N ILE A 75 3.05 2.74 -1.80
CA ILE A 75 3.63 3.47 -2.93
C ILE A 75 2.71 3.35 -4.14
N ILE A 76 2.31 4.50 -4.68
CA ILE A 76 1.44 4.58 -5.86
C ILE A 76 2.07 5.54 -6.86
N PRO A 77 2.61 5.07 -7.99
CA PRO A 77 3.01 5.93 -9.08
C PRO A 77 1.83 6.79 -9.58
N PRO A 78 2.02 8.08 -9.91
CA PRO A 78 0.97 8.88 -10.55
C PRO A 78 0.60 8.27 -11.91
N LYS A 79 -0.70 8.14 -12.17
CA LYS A 79 -1.20 7.53 -13.42
C LYS A 79 -0.76 8.27 -14.68
N ASP A 80 -0.66 9.60 -14.60
CA ASP A 80 -0.34 10.47 -15.74
C ASP A 80 1.17 10.80 -15.82
N HIS A 81 2.04 10.04 -15.13
CA HIS A 81 3.48 10.27 -15.17
C HIS A 81 4.06 9.90 -16.56
N PRO A 82 4.90 10.75 -17.19
CA PRO A 82 5.38 10.54 -18.57
C PRO A 82 6.43 9.42 -18.73
N SER A 83 6.71 8.63 -17.69
CA SER A 83 7.77 7.63 -17.74
C SER A 83 7.28 6.40 -18.52
N THR A 84 8.16 5.84 -19.35
CA THR A 84 7.88 4.66 -20.17
C THR A 84 8.48 3.38 -19.59
N HIS A 85 9.15 3.48 -18.43
CA HIS A 85 9.79 2.35 -17.79
C HIS A 85 8.74 1.40 -17.16
N PRO A 86 8.68 0.12 -17.55
CA PRO A 86 7.67 -0.81 -17.04
C PRO A 86 7.92 -1.27 -15.60
N ASP A 87 9.12 -1.03 -15.06
CA ASP A 87 9.61 -1.52 -13.76
C ASP A 87 9.57 -0.44 -12.66
N VAL A 88 8.66 0.53 -12.75
CA VAL A 88 8.56 1.69 -11.82
C VAL A 88 8.58 1.26 -10.36
N MET A 89 7.81 0.22 -9.99
CA MET A 89 7.74 -0.24 -8.60
C MET A 89 9.06 -0.83 -8.10
N LEU A 90 9.75 -1.63 -8.92
CA LEU A 90 11.06 -2.16 -8.57
C LEU A 90 12.06 -1.03 -8.35
N ARG A 91 12.09 -0.05 -9.26
CA ARG A 91 12.97 1.12 -9.18
C ARG A 91 12.65 1.98 -7.96
N ALA A 92 11.38 2.16 -7.62
CA ALA A 92 10.94 2.89 -6.44
C ALA A 92 11.44 2.23 -5.16
N LEU A 93 11.17 0.94 -4.97
CA LEU A 93 11.62 0.20 -3.77
C LEU A 93 13.15 0.17 -3.68
N LYS A 94 13.85 -0.10 -4.79
CA LYS A 94 15.32 -0.09 -4.82
C LYS A 94 15.88 1.28 -4.39
N ARG A 95 15.24 2.37 -4.83
CA ARG A 95 15.64 3.73 -4.46
C ARG A 95 15.41 4.02 -2.98
N LEU A 96 14.26 3.64 -2.43
CA LEU A 96 14.00 3.82 -1.00
C LEU A 96 14.94 2.99 -0.12
N TYR A 97 15.29 1.76 -0.52
CA TYR A 97 16.34 0.98 0.15
C TYR A 97 17.71 1.65 0.07
N ASN A 98 18.08 2.25 -1.07
CA ASN A 98 19.34 3.00 -1.19
C ASN A 98 19.39 4.23 -0.25
N LEU A 99 18.24 4.78 0.12
CA LEU A 99 18.09 5.86 1.09
C LEU A 99 18.03 5.37 2.55
N GLY A 100 18.17 4.05 2.77
CA GLY A 100 18.14 3.43 4.07
C GLY A 100 16.76 3.36 4.70
N ILE A 101 15.70 3.31 3.88
CA ILE A 101 14.30 3.19 4.31
C ILE A 101 13.87 1.72 4.17
N TYR A 102 13.55 1.07 5.29
CA TYR A 102 13.23 -0.37 5.37
C TYR A 102 11.90 -0.55 6.12
N PRO A 103 10.74 -0.28 5.50
CA PRO A 103 9.46 -0.41 6.17
C PRO A 103 9.17 -1.89 6.47
N ALA A 104 8.48 -2.15 7.58
CA ALA A 104 8.07 -3.50 7.94
C ALA A 104 7.20 -4.14 6.85
N TRP A 105 6.35 -3.33 6.20
CA TRP A 105 5.46 -3.77 5.14
C TRP A 105 5.45 -2.82 3.95
N TRP A 106 5.35 -3.39 2.76
CA TRP A 106 5.03 -2.63 1.55
C TRP A 106 3.57 -2.83 1.16
N LYS A 107 2.93 -1.78 0.64
CA LYS A 107 1.62 -1.88 0.01
C LYS A 107 1.69 -1.30 -1.40
N ILE A 108 1.51 -2.15 -2.40
CA ILE A 108 1.77 -1.79 -3.81
C ILE A 108 0.70 -2.36 -4.74
N GLU A 109 0.59 -1.80 -5.94
CA GLU A 109 -0.27 -2.31 -7.00
C GLU A 109 0.20 -3.68 -7.49
N ALA A 110 -0.70 -4.46 -8.09
CA ALA A 110 -0.34 -5.69 -8.77
C ALA A 110 0.71 -5.42 -9.86
N GLN A 111 1.76 -6.23 -9.88
CA GLN A 111 2.81 -6.20 -10.88
C GLN A 111 2.72 -7.41 -11.81
N SER A 112 3.42 -7.40 -12.94
CA SER A 112 3.59 -8.60 -13.75
C SER A 112 4.38 -9.68 -12.99
N THR A 113 4.26 -10.93 -13.42
CA THR A 113 4.98 -12.07 -12.84
C THR A 113 6.50 -11.82 -12.82
N GLU A 114 7.06 -11.23 -13.87
CA GLU A 114 8.49 -10.93 -13.99
C GLU A 114 8.94 -9.88 -12.97
N VAL A 115 8.13 -8.82 -12.77
CA VAL A 115 8.44 -7.79 -11.78
C VAL A 115 8.29 -8.34 -10.36
N TRP A 116 7.32 -9.23 -10.10
CA TRP A 116 7.22 -9.92 -8.80
C TRP A 116 8.46 -10.75 -8.47
N GLN A 117 9.03 -11.46 -9.44
CA GLN A 117 10.27 -12.20 -9.24
C GLN A 117 11.43 -11.26 -8.88
N GLN A 118 11.54 -10.12 -9.57
CA GLN A 118 12.57 -9.13 -9.29
C GLN A 118 12.39 -8.46 -7.91
N LEU A 119 11.13 -8.23 -7.50
CA LEU A 119 10.79 -7.72 -6.16
C LEU A 119 11.16 -8.73 -5.06
N ASP A 120 10.86 -10.01 -5.27
CA ASP A 120 11.26 -11.10 -4.38
C ASP A 120 12.78 -11.10 -4.15
N GLU A 121 13.56 -11.05 -5.23
CA GLU A 121 15.03 -11.02 -5.19
C GLU A 121 15.56 -9.76 -4.49
N LEU A 122 15.02 -8.59 -4.84
CA LEU A 122 15.42 -7.31 -4.26
C LEU A 122 15.17 -7.29 -2.75
N ILE A 123 13.95 -7.65 -2.31
CA ILE A 123 13.57 -7.62 -0.90
C ILE A 123 14.38 -8.67 -0.11
N GLN A 124 14.53 -9.89 -0.63
CA GLN A 124 15.34 -10.91 0.03
C GLN A 124 16.80 -10.46 0.22
N GLN A 125 17.37 -9.76 -0.76
CA GLN A 125 18.75 -9.29 -0.70
C GLN A 125 18.94 -8.07 0.22
N ARG A 126 17.98 -7.14 0.21
CA ARG A 126 18.13 -5.81 0.86
C ARG A 126 17.48 -5.74 2.23
N ASP A 127 16.40 -6.46 2.45
CA ASP A 127 15.57 -6.39 3.65
C ASP A 127 15.03 -7.76 4.05
N PRO A 128 15.89 -8.66 4.59
CA PRO A 128 15.48 -9.99 5.02
C PRO A 128 14.49 -9.97 6.19
N TYR A 129 14.28 -8.82 6.83
CA TYR A 129 13.33 -8.65 7.94
C TYR A 129 11.99 -8.05 7.51
N CYS A 130 11.83 -7.70 6.23
CA CYS A 130 10.56 -7.28 5.67
C CYS A 130 9.49 -8.35 5.95
N ARG A 131 8.37 -7.95 6.56
CA ARG A 131 7.24 -8.84 6.86
C ARG A 131 6.53 -9.29 5.59
N GLY A 132 6.57 -8.44 4.56
CA GLY A 132 6.12 -8.76 3.21
C GLY A 132 5.41 -7.60 2.53
N VAL A 133 4.72 -7.95 1.45
CA VAL A 133 4.01 -7.04 0.56
C VAL A 133 2.52 -7.39 0.57
N VAL A 134 1.66 -6.39 0.67
CA VAL A 134 0.21 -6.55 0.47
C VAL A 134 -0.25 -5.79 -0.77
N LEU A 135 -1.09 -6.43 -1.57
CA LEU A 135 -1.68 -5.84 -2.77
C LEU A 135 -2.74 -4.80 -2.40
N LEU A 136 -2.67 -3.63 -3.02
CA LEU A 136 -3.70 -2.60 -2.91
C LEU A 136 -4.72 -2.72 -4.04
N GLY A 137 -5.91 -2.15 -3.83
CA GLY A 137 -7.03 -2.37 -4.75
C GLY A 137 -7.43 -1.22 -5.68
N LEU A 138 -7.03 0.03 -5.43
CA LEU A 138 -7.41 1.23 -6.23
C LEU A 138 -8.89 1.40 -6.66
N ASN A 139 -9.85 0.72 -6.05
CA ASN A 139 -11.24 0.65 -6.56
C ASN A 139 -11.34 -0.07 -7.93
N ALA A 140 -10.41 -0.98 -8.21
CA ALA A 140 -10.48 -1.89 -9.34
C ALA A 140 -11.62 -2.90 -9.14
N PRO A 141 -12.24 -3.41 -10.23
CA PRO A 141 -13.19 -4.52 -10.17
C PRO A 141 -12.59 -5.78 -9.55
N VAL A 142 -13.45 -6.67 -9.06
CA VAL A 142 -13.03 -7.93 -8.41
C VAL A 142 -12.22 -8.80 -9.37
N GLU A 143 -12.62 -8.84 -10.64
CA GLU A 143 -11.98 -9.62 -11.70
C GLU A 143 -10.55 -9.15 -11.97
N GLU A 144 -10.32 -7.83 -11.95
CA GLU A 144 -8.99 -7.24 -12.12
C GLU A 144 -8.10 -7.56 -10.91
N LEU A 145 -8.64 -7.53 -9.70
CA LEU A 145 -7.90 -7.93 -8.50
C LEU A 145 -7.55 -9.42 -8.52
N ALA A 146 -8.47 -10.29 -8.93
CA ALA A 146 -8.23 -11.72 -9.06
C ALA A 146 -7.12 -12.01 -10.09
N ALA A 147 -7.14 -11.32 -11.24
CA ALA A 147 -6.05 -11.40 -12.22
C ALA A 147 -4.71 -10.92 -11.63
N GLY A 148 -4.73 -9.83 -10.85
CA GLY A 148 -3.57 -9.33 -10.11
C GLY A 148 -3.02 -10.32 -9.08
N PHE A 149 -3.90 -11.07 -8.38
CA PHE A 149 -3.50 -12.12 -7.45
C PHE A 149 -2.77 -13.26 -8.17
N ALA A 150 -3.26 -13.66 -9.35
CA ALA A 150 -2.63 -14.68 -10.17
C ALA A 150 -1.20 -14.29 -10.61
N GLN A 151 -0.94 -13.01 -10.90
CA GLN A 151 0.42 -12.54 -11.21
C GLN A 151 1.37 -12.65 -10.02
N ALA A 152 0.87 -12.49 -8.80
CA ALA A 152 1.66 -12.59 -7.57
C ALA A 152 1.79 -14.02 -7.03
N ARG A 153 1.23 -15.04 -7.71
CA ARG A 153 1.07 -16.41 -7.19
C ARG A 153 2.37 -17.02 -6.65
N ASN A 154 3.46 -16.83 -7.38
CA ASN A 154 4.77 -17.40 -7.07
C ASN A 154 5.65 -16.48 -6.22
N SER A 155 5.18 -15.25 -5.93
CA SER A 155 5.92 -14.32 -5.08
C SER A 155 5.97 -14.84 -3.65
N ARG A 156 7.17 -14.89 -3.12
CA ARG A 156 7.49 -15.27 -1.74
C ARG A 156 7.26 -14.12 -0.77
N VAL A 157 7.37 -12.87 -1.23
CA VAL A 157 7.21 -11.68 -0.40
C VAL A 157 5.77 -11.15 -0.39
N CYS A 158 4.97 -11.39 -1.42
CA CYS A 158 3.55 -11.05 -1.41
C CYS A 158 2.80 -11.95 -0.41
N LYS A 159 2.12 -11.37 0.57
CA LYS A 159 1.47 -12.10 1.69
C LYS A 159 -0.05 -11.97 1.72
N GLY A 160 -0.63 -11.09 0.91
CA GLY A 160 -2.07 -10.86 0.92
C GLY A 160 -2.46 -9.60 0.17
N PHE A 161 -3.63 -9.10 0.52
CA PHE A 161 -4.20 -7.88 -0.03
C PHE A 161 -4.82 -7.02 1.07
N ALA A 162 -4.85 -5.72 0.85
CA ALA A 162 -5.49 -4.73 1.71
C ALA A 162 -6.34 -3.79 0.83
N VAL A 163 -7.56 -4.26 0.55
CA VAL A 163 -8.52 -3.64 -0.38
C VAL A 163 -9.67 -3.03 0.42
N GLY A 164 -10.16 -1.87 -0.04
CA GLY A 164 -11.25 -1.15 0.62
C GLY A 164 -12.41 -0.91 -0.33
N ARG A 165 -12.32 0.16 -1.13
CA ARG A 165 -13.43 0.66 -1.96
C ARG A 165 -14.09 -0.40 -2.87
N THR A 166 -13.32 -1.34 -3.43
CA THR A 166 -13.89 -2.46 -4.21
C THR A 166 -14.92 -3.28 -3.43
N ILE A 167 -14.73 -3.42 -2.11
CA ILE A 167 -15.59 -4.24 -1.24
C ILE A 167 -16.86 -3.50 -0.85
N PHE A 168 -16.75 -2.23 -0.44
CA PHE A 168 -17.85 -1.54 0.24
C PHE A 168 -18.39 -0.30 -0.47
N ARG A 169 -17.69 0.28 -1.46
CA ARG A 169 -18.08 1.59 -2.02
C ARG A 169 -19.48 1.58 -2.61
N GLU A 170 -19.78 0.60 -3.44
CA GLU A 170 -21.05 0.53 -4.15
C GLU A 170 -22.23 0.21 -3.21
N PRO A 171 -22.15 -0.84 -2.36
CA PRO A 171 -23.18 -1.09 -1.35
C PRO A 171 -23.39 0.10 -0.40
N SER A 172 -22.31 0.73 0.07
CA SER A 172 -22.42 1.91 0.96
C SER A 172 -23.11 3.08 0.27
N ARG A 173 -22.87 3.31 -1.03
CA ARG A 173 -23.54 4.37 -1.79
C ARG A 173 -25.04 4.12 -1.88
N ALA A 174 -25.45 2.90 -2.27
CA ALA A 174 -26.86 2.53 -2.38
C ALA A 174 -27.58 2.62 -1.03
N TRP A 175 -26.92 2.19 0.05
CA TRP A 175 -27.44 2.29 1.40
C TRP A 175 -27.64 3.75 1.85
N MET A 176 -26.64 4.62 1.62
CA MET A 176 -26.77 6.06 1.90
C MET A 176 -27.86 6.74 1.08
N ALA A 177 -28.18 6.21 -0.11
CA ALA A 177 -29.27 6.68 -0.95
C ALA A 177 -30.65 6.13 -0.54
N GLY A 178 -30.72 5.22 0.45
CA GLY A 178 -31.96 4.55 0.86
C GLY A 178 -32.47 3.51 -0.13
N GLU A 179 -31.63 3.08 -1.09
CA GLU A 179 -31.98 2.09 -2.12
C GLU A 179 -31.94 0.65 -1.59
N ILE A 180 -31.14 0.40 -0.55
CA ILE A 180 -31.00 -0.90 0.10
C ILE A 180 -31.03 -0.75 1.63
N ASP A 181 -31.43 -1.82 2.33
CA ASP A 181 -31.45 -1.88 3.79
C ASP A 181 -30.11 -2.35 4.40
N ASP A 182 -30.02 -2.31 5.74
CA ASP A 182 -28.85 -2.72 6.50
C ASP A 182 -28.45 -4.18 6.21
N ALA A 183 -29.43 -5.08 6.10
CA ALA A 183 -29.19 -6.50 5.84
C ALA A 183 -28.57 -6.72 4.46
N THR A 184 -29.07 -6.02 3.45
CA THR A 184 -28.55 -6.05 2.08
C THR A 184 -27.15 -5.46 2.00
N LEU A 185 -26.88 -4.34 2.69
CA LEU A 185 -25.54 -3.77 2.80
C LEU A 185 -24.54 -4.80 3.36
N VAL A 186 -24.87 -5.41 4.50
CA VAL A 186 -24.00 -6.41 5.15
C VAL A 186 -23.76 -7.60 4.22
N SER A 187 -24.82 -8.13 3.59
CA SER A 187 -24.72 -9.28 2.69
C SER A 187 -23.85 -8.99 1.47
N GLN A 188 -23.99 -7.82 0.83
CA GLN A 188 -23.22 -7.48 -0.37
C GLN A 188 -21.73 -7.25 -0.05
N VAL A 189 -21.44 -6.53 1.04
CA VAL A 189 -20.07 -6.32 1.52
C VAL A 189 -19.40 -7.65 1.89
N GLN A 190 -20.12 -8.51 2.62
CA GLN A 190 -19.63 -9.84 2.99
C GLN A 190 -19.36 -10.71 1.76
N SER A 191 -20.31 -10.77 0.82
CA SER A 191 -20.16 -11.58 -0.40
C SER A 191 -18.94 -11.15 -1.22
N THR A 192 -18.74 -9.83 -1.37
CA THR A 192 -17.61 -9.29 -2.13
C THR A 192 -16.28 -9.59 -1.44
N PHE A 193 -16.23 -9.45 -0.11
CA PHE A 193 -15.02 -9.76 0.64
C PHE A 193 -14.68 -11.26 0.61
N SER A 194 -15.67 -12.14 0.81
CA SER A 194 -15.49 -13.59 0.73
C SER A 194 -14.99 -14.02 -0.65
N GLY A 195 -15.56 -13.48 -1.74
CA GLY A 195 -15.11 -13.78 -3.10
C GLY A 195 -13.66 -13.36 -3.39
N LEU A 196 -13.19 -12.24 -2.80
CA LEU A 196 -11.78 -11.85 -2.88
C LEU A 196 -10.86 -12.79 -2.08
N ILE A 197 -11.32 -13.28 -0.92
CA ILE A 197 -10.57 -14.27 -0.12
C ILE A 197 -10.44 -15.58 -0.89
N GLU A 198 -11.52 -16.04 -1.53
CA GLU A 198 -11.51 -17.25 -2.37
C GLU A 198 -10.58 -17.09 -3.56
N SER A 199 -10.71 -16.01 -4.33
CA SER A 199 -9.80 -15.67 -5.44
C SER A 199 -8.33 -15.66 -5.00
N TRP A 200 -8.03 -15.10 -3.82
CA TRP A 200 -6.68 -15.11 -3.29
C TRP A 200 -6.19 -16.53 -2.95
N ARG A 201 -7.02 -17.34 -2.29
CA ARG A 201 -6.67 -18.73 -1.94
C ARG A 201 -6.44 -19.58 -3.19
N GLU A 202 -7.31 -19.46 -4.19
CA GLU A 202 -7.18 -20.16 -5.47
C GLU A 202 -5.90 -19.77 -6.21
N SER A 203 -5.52 -18.49 -6.17
CA SER A 203 -4.25 -18.04 -6.76
C SER A 203 -3.01 -18.66 -6.09
N ARG A 204 -3.15 -19.21 -4.88
CA ARG A 204 -2.06 -19.82 -4.09
C ARG A 204 -2.08 -21.34 -4.05
N ALA A 205 -3.09 -21.97 -4.65
CA ALA A 205 -3.15 -23.41 -4.83
C ALA A 205 -2.16 -23.87 -5.93
#